data_AF-A0A941Q3D5-F1
#
_entry.id   AF-A0A941Q3D5-F1
#
_cell.length_a   1.000
_cell.length_b   1.000
_cell.length_c   1.000
_cell.angle_alpha   90.00
_cell.angle_beta   90.00
_cell.angle_gamma   90.00
#
_symmetry.space_group_name_H-M   'P 1'
#
loop_
_entity.id
_entity.type
_entity.pdbx_description
1 polymer ?
#
loop_
_entity_poly.entity_id
_entity_poly.type
_entity_poly.pdbx_seq_one_letter_code
_entity_poly.pdbx_strand_id
1 'polypeptide(L)'
;MNPCPCGHLGSLQRACRCSPDEAARYQSRLSGPLLDRIDLQVEVPAVPLAALAGAPDGEPSAAIAARVAAARERALQRQGVLNHALAGEALQRHAALDASGSSFLESAAQRLGWSARGYHRTLRVARSIADLAGSAAITLPQLAEAIQYRRVLVQR
;
A
#
# COMPACT_ATOMS: atom_id res chain seq x y z
N MET A 1 -10.75 1.99 10.67
CA MET A 1 -12.16 1.67 10.40
C MET A 1 -12.51 0.39 11.13
N ASN A 2 -13.73 0.24 11.64
CA ASN A 2 -14.12 -1.04 12.25
C ASN A 2 -14.25 -2.12 11.16
N PRO A 3 -13.71 -3.34 11.36
CA PRO A 3 -13.77 -4.39 10.36
C PRO A 3 -15.17 -5.02 10.23
N CYS A 4 -16.06 -4.78 11.19
CA CYS A 4 -17.45 -5.20 11.22
C CYS A 4 -18.25 -4.31 12.20
N PRO A 5 -19.60 -4.42 12.29
CA PRO A 5 -20.40 -3.62 13.22
C PRO A 5 -19.96 -3.73 14.69
N CYS A 6 -19.52 -4.92 15.12
CA CYS A 6 -19.05 -5.13 16.49
C CYS A 6 -17.58 -4.77 16.73
N GLY A 7 -16.81 -4.45 15.67
CA GLY A 7 -15.41 -4.04 15.77
C GLY A 7 -14.39 -5.16 16.05
N HIS A 8 -14.82 -6.41 16.19
CA HIS A 8 -13.97 -7.52 16.65
C HIS A 8 -13.65 -8.59 15.59
N LEU A 9 -14.00 -8.36 14.32
CA LEU A 9 -13.61 -9.26 13.23
C LEU A 9 -12.06 -9.32 13.15
N GLY A 10 -11.49 -10.51 13.26
CA GLY A 10 -10.04 -10.72 13.29
C GLY A 10 -9.36 -10.40 14.63
N SER A 11 -10.10 -10.05 15.68
CA SER A 11 -9.51 -9.73 16.99
C SER A 11 -9.05 -10.99 17.74
N LEU A 12 -7.81 -10.96 18.25
CA LEU A 12 -7.26 -11.99 19.14
C LEU A 12 -7.73 -11.85 20.59
N GLN A 13 -8.28 -10.68 20.96
CA GLN A 13 -8.67 -10.35 22.34
C GLN A 13 -10.15 -10.68 22.60
N ARG A 14 -11.01 -10.54 21.59
CA ARG A 14 -12.45 -10.76 21.74
C ARG A 14 -13.03 -11.37 20.47
N ALA A 15 -13.80 -12.44 20.62
CA ALA A 15 -14.47 -13.07 19.49
C ALA A 15 -15.46 -12.12 18.81
N CYS A 16 -15.45 -12.11 17.48
CA CYS A 16 -16.45 -11.42 16.68
C CYS A 16 -17.81 -12.12 16.84
N ARG A 17 -18.88 -11.33 17.00
CA ARG A 17 -20.26 -11.83 17.04
C ARG A 17 -21.05 -11.62 15.74
N CYS A 18 -20.44 -10.95 14.76
CA CYS A 18 -21.08 -10.67 13.48
C CYS A 18 -20.97 -11.89 12.56
N SER A 19 -22.02 -12.17 11.81
CA SER A 19 -21.95 -13.17 10.73
C SER A 19 -21.04 -12.67 9.59
N PRO A 20 -20.53 -13.58 8.74
CA PRO A 20 -19.76 -13.20 7.55
C PRO A 20 -20.51 -12.21 6.65
N ASP A 21 -21.82 -12.39 6.47
CA ASP A 21 -22.67 -11.50 5.66
C ASP A 21 -22.83 -10.11 6.30
N GLU A 22 -22.97 -10.03 7.62
CA GLU A 22 -23.04 -8.75 8.34
C GLU A 22 -21.72 -7.98 8.25
N ALA A 23 -20.60 -8.67 8.38
CA ALA A 23 -19.27 -8.09 8.21
C ALA A 23 -19.07 -7.58 6.77
N ALA A 24 -19.38 -8.40 5.76
CA ALA A 24 -19.27 -8.04 4.36
C ALA A 24 -20.16 -6.83 4.00
N ARG A 25 -21.41 -6.81 4.48
CA ARG A 25 -22.35 -5.69 4.26
C ARG A 25 -21.90 -4.41 4.95
N TYR A 26 -21.25 -4.51 6.11
CA TYR A 26 -20.70 -3.34 6.79
C TYR A 26 -19.51 -2.76 6.03
N GLN A 27 -18.59 -3.62 5.57
CA GLN A 27 -17.44 -3.19 4.76
C GLN A 27 -17.86 -2.62 3.41
N SER A 28 -18.93 -3.17 2.79
CA SER A 28 -19.46 -2.68 1.51
C SER A 28 -20.09 -1.29 1.58
N ARG A 29 -20.24 -0.69 2.78
CA ARG A 29 -20.65 0.72 2.91
C ARG A 29 -19.59 1.67 2.37
N LEU A 30 -18.35 1.20 2.22
CA LEU A 30 -17.32 1.90 1.48
C LEU A 30 -17.43 1.62 -0.01
N SER A 31 -17.56 2.68 -0.79
CA SER A 31 -17.64 2.55 -2.23
C SER A 31 -16.27 2.17 -2.82
N GLY A 32 -16.28 1.28 -3.81
CA GLY A 32 -15.10 0.96 -4.62
C GLY A 32 -14.38 2.21 -5.16
N PRO A 33 -15.10 3.21 -5.72
CA PRO A 33 -14.50 4.46 -6.17
C PRO A 33 -13.79 5.28 -5.08
N LEU A 34 -14.23 5.20 -3.81
CA LEU A 34 -13.53 5.83 -2.70
C LEU A 34 -12.22 5.08 -2.40
N LEU A 35 -12.29 3.76 -2.31
CA LEU A 35 -11.14 2.91 -2.01
C LEU A 35 -10.04 3.03 -3.06
N ASP A 36 -10.43 3.17 -4.33
CA ASP A 36 -9.48 3.36 -5.43
C ASP A 36 -8.72 4.70 -5.36
N ARG A 37 -9.20 5.66 -4.55
CA ARG A 37 -8.51 6.93 -4.29
C ARG A 37 -7.50 6.86 -3.14
N ILE A 38 -7.45 5.75 -2.42
CA ILE A 38 -6.50 5.53 -1.32
C ILE A 38 -5.27 4.82 -1.90
N ASP A 39 -4.11 5.47 -1.83
CA ASP A 39 -2.84 4.94 -2.36
C ASP A 39 -2.35 3.74 -1.56
N LEU A 40 -2.37 3.88 -0.24
CA LEU A 40 -1.89 2.87 0.71
C LEU A 40 -3.01 2.52 1.67
N GLN A 41 -3.28 1.23 1.77
CA GLN A 41 -4.14 0.63 2.75
C GLN A 41 -3.25 -0.33 3.54
N VAL A 42 -3.20 -0.15 4.86
CA VAL A 42 -2.43 -1.01 5.77
C VAL A 42 -3.35 -1.46 6.88
N GLU A 43 -3.45 -2.77 7.09
CA GLU A 43 -4.13 -3.33 8.24
C GLU A 43 -3.20 -3.24 9.46
N VAL A 44 -3.70 -2.61 10.53
CA VAL A 44 -2.98 -2.51 11.80
C VAL A 44 -3.75 -3.34 12.82
N PRO A 45 -3.29 -4.56 13.14
CA PRO A 45 -3.97 -5.41 14.11
C PRO A 45 -3.85 -4.82 15.51
N ALA A 46 -4.78 -5.21 16.39
CA ALA A 46 -4.70 -4.84 17.80
C ALA A 46 -3.44 -5.49 18.43
N VAL A 47 -2.61 -4.66 19.06
CA VAL A 47 -1.40 -5.11 19.77
C VAL A 47 -1.74 -5.29 21.27
N PRO A 48 -1.38 -6.43 21.90
CA PRO A 48 -1.59 -6.62 23.34
C PRO A 48 -0.84 -5.56 24.16
N LEU A 49 -1.43 -5.09 25.25
CA LEU A 49 -0.83 -4.05 26.10
C LEU A 49 0.57 -4.42 26.62
N ALA A 50 0.78 -5.70 26.96
CA ALA A 50 2.09 -6.20 27.40
C ALA A 50 3.18 -6.05 26.32
N ALA A 51 2.82 -6.21 25.04
CA ALA A 51 3.75 -6.02 23.93
C ALA A 51 4.05 -4.53 23.68
N LEU A 52 3.13 -3.63 24.02
CA LEU A 52 3.37 -2.18 23.97
C LEU A 52 4.33 -1.73 25.09
N ALA A 53 4.18 -2.28 26.29
CA ALA A 53 5.01 -1.93 27.45
C ALA A 53 6.46 -2.42 27.33
N GLY A 54 6.69 -3.51 26.57
CA GLY A 54 8.02 -4.10 26.33
C GLY A 54 8.55 -3.92 24.91
N ALA A 55 7.93 -3.04 24.11
CA ALA A 55 8.39 -2.82 22.74
C ALA A 55 9.81 -2.22 22.75
N PRO A 56 10.75 -2.75 21.96
CA PRO A 56 12.07 -2.14 21.82
C PRO A 56 11.91 -0.75 21.21
N ASP A 57 12.88 0.13 21.51
CA ASP A 57 12.95 1.41 20.82
C ASP A 57 13.01 1.17 19.31
N GLY A 58 12.06 1.78 18.60
CA GLY A 58 12.05 1.76 17.15
C GLY A 58 13.23 2.54 16.57
N GLU A 59 13.40 2.49 15.25
CA GLU A 59 14.36 3.36 14.58
C GLU A 59 14.08 4.84 14.93
N PRO A 60 15.11 5.64 15.26
CA PRO A 60 14.90 7.02 15.65
C PRO A 60 14.34 7.82 14.46
N SER A 61 13.43 8.76 14.75
CA SER A 61 12.77 9.56 13.72
C SER A 61 13.77 10.30 12.82
N ALA A 62 14.93 10.70 13.34
CA ALA A 62 16.00 11.32 12.57
C ALA A 62 16.56 10.39 11.48
N ALA A 63 16.74 9.10 11.78
CA ALA A 63 17.20 8.12 10.79
C ALA A 63 16.14 7.91 9.70
N ILE A 64 14.87 7.79 10.09
CA ILE A 64 13.75 7.69 9.13
C ILE A 64 13.71 8.93 8.22
N ALA A 65 13.79 10.12 8.82
CA ALA A 65 13.73 11.39 8.09
C ALA A 65 14.86 11.49 7.05
N ALA A 66 16.08 11.07 7.40
CA ALA A 66 17.20 11.03 6.46
C ALA A 66 16.94 10.09 5.27
N ARG A 67 16.40 8.88 5.51
CA ARG A 67 16.04 7.95 4.42
C ARG A 67 14.98 8.54 3.49
N VAL A 68 13.95 9.16 4.07
CA VAL A 68 12.86 9.80 3.31
C VAL A 68 13.39 10.98 2.50
N ALA A 69 14.24 11.81 3.07
CA ALA A 69 14.86 12.94 2.38
C ALA A 69 15.68 12.47 1.18
N ALA A 70 16.51 11.43 1.35
CA ALA A 70 17.29 10.86 0.26
C ALA A 70 16.43 10.29 -0.88
N ALA A 71 15.31 9.63 -0.56
CA ALA A 71 14.37 9.14 -1.57
C ALA A 71 13.68 10.27 -2.33
N ARG A 72 13.28 11.35 -1.63
CA ARG A 72 12.69 12.54 -2.24
C ARG A 72 13.67 13.24 -3.17
N GLU A 73 14.92 13.40 -2.74
CA GLU A 73 15.98 13.99 -3.55
C GLU A 73 16.21 13.18 -4.84
N ARG A 74 16.28 11.84 -4.74
CA ARG A 74 16.37 10.96 -5.93
C ARG A 74 15.22 11.18 -6.91
N ALA A 75 13.99 11.32 -6.43
CA ALA A 75 12.84 11.61 -7.28
C ALA A 75 12.97 12.99 -7.96
N LEU A 76 13.32 14.04 -7.19
CA LEU A 76 13.49 15.40 -7.71
C LEU A 76 14.62 15.47 -8.75
N GLN A 77 15.76 14.84 -8.50
CA GLN A 77 16.87 14.79 -9.45
C GLN A 77 16.50 14.06 -10.73
N ARG A 78 15.77 12.94 -10.62
CA ARG A 78 15.39 12.12 -11.78
C ARG A 78 14.35 12.79 -12.68
N GLN A 79 13.37 13.49 -12.10
CA GLN A 79 12.16 13.90 -12.85
C GLN A 79 11.61 15.28 -12.48
N GLY A 80 12.26 16.04 -11.59
CA GLY A 80 11.86 17.38 -11.16
C GLY A 80 10.65 17.45 -10.21
N VAL A 81 9.94 16.34 -10.00
CA VAL A 81 8.75 16.26 -9.13
C VAL A 81 8.77 15.00 -8.27
N LEU A 82 8.01 15.00 -7.18
CA LEU A 82 7.83 13.81 -6.35
C LEU A 82 6.99 12.74 -7.07
N ASN A 83 7.17 11.48 -6.70
CA ASN A 83 6.52 10.34 -7.35
C ASN A 83 4.98 10.40 -7.34
N HIS A 84 4.36 11.02 -6.33
CA HIS A 84 2.90 11.16 -6.27
C HIS A 84 2.34 12.04 -7.40
N ALA A 85 3.16 12.95 -7.95
CA ALA A 85 2.78 13.89 -9.00
C ALA A 85 2.98 13.32 -10.41
N LEU A 86 3.60 12.14 -10.56
CA LEU A 86 3.80 11.51 -11.86
C LEU A 86 2.48 11.12 -12.52
N ALA A 87 2.29 11.51 -13.78
CA ALA A 87 1.11 11.17 -14.57
C ALA A 87 1.47 11.00 -16.05
N GLY A 88 0.59 10.32 -16.80
CA GLY A 88 0.76 10.11 -18.24
C GLY A 88 2.11 9.51 -18.60
N GLU A 89 2.76 10.06 -19.63
CA GLU A 89 4.06 9.62 -20.12
C GLU A 89 5.17 9.70 -19.07
N ALA A 90 5.13 10.68 -18.16
CA ALA A 90 6.13 10.80 -17.10
C ALA A 90 6.08 9.60 -16.14
N LEU A 91 4.88 9.11 -15.82
CA LEU A 91 4.74 7.90 -15.01
C LEU A 91 5.28 6.68 -15.75
N GLN A 92 4.92 6.52 -17.04
CA GLN A 92 5.40 5.40 -17.85
C GLN A 92 6.93 5.40 -17.97
N ARG A 93 7.54 6.57 -18.14
CA ARG A 93 9.00 6.73 -18.24
C ARG A 93 9.72 6.42 -16.93
N HIS A 94 9.26 7.00 -15.83
CA HIS A 94 10.02 6.95 -14.56
C HIS A 94 9.65 5.76 -13.67
N ALA A 95 8.50 5.13 -13.89
CA ALA A 95 8.07 3.89 -13.25
C ALA A 95 7.99 2.72 -14.24
N ALA A 96 8.82 2.74 -15.29
CA ALA A 96 8.93 1.64 -16.24
C ALA A 96 9.30 0.34 -15.51
N LEU A 97 8.62 -0.74 -15.89
CA LEU A 97 8.87 -2.10 -15.41
C LEU A 97 9.54 -2.91 -16.51
N ASP A 98 10.28 -3.95 -16.13
CA ASP A 98 10.68 -4.98 -17.09
C ASP A 98 9.47 -5.85 -17.47
N ALA A 99 9.69 -6.81 -18.39
CA ALA A 99 8.63 -7.69 -18.87
C ALA A 99 7.99 -8.52 -17.73
N SER A 100 8.79 -8.96 -16.77
CA SER A 100 8.32 -9.75 -15.63
C SER A 100 7.43 -8.92 -14.71
N GLY A 101 7.87 -7.72 -14.34
CA GLY A 101 7.11 -6.78 -13.52
C GLY A 101 5.82 -6.34 -14.21
N SER A 102 5.84 -6.13 -15.53
CA SER A 102 4.66 -5.74 -16.30
C SER A 102 3.59 -6.84 -16.27
N SER A 103 3.98 -8.08 -16.61
CA SER A 103 3.09 -9.24 -16.56
C SER A 103 2.55 -9.51 -15.15
N PHE A 104 3.39 -9.34 -14.12
CA PHE A 104 2.99 -9.50 -12.73
C PHE A 104 1.97 -8.45 -12.29
N LEU A 105 2.20 -7.17 -12.62
CA LEU A 105 1.27 -6.09 -12.27
C LEU A 105 -0.06 -6.23 -13.02
N GLU A 106 -0.04 -6.62 -14.30
CA GLU A 106 -1.26 -6.88 -15.08
C GLU A 106 -2.07 -8.02 -14.47
N SER A 107 -1.42 -9.14 -14.13
CA SER A 107 -2.07 -10.28 -13.48
C SER A 107 -2.67 -9.90 -12.14
N ALA A 108 -1.95 -9.11 -11.34
CA ALA A 108 -2.45 -8.60 -10.06
C ALA A 108 -3.64 -7.65 -10.25
N ALA A 109 -3.57 -6.72 -11.21
CA ALA A 109 -4.63 -5.77 -11.50
C ALA A 109 -5.93 -6.47 -11.95
N GLN A 110 -5.82 -7.51 -12.79
CA GLN A 110 -6.97 -8.32 -13.20
C GLN A 110 -7.58 -9.08 -12.02
N ARG A 111 -6.75 -9.78 -11.24
CA ARG A 111 -7.20 -10.58 -10.09
C ARG A 111 -7.84 -9.72 -8.99
N LEU A 112 -7.35 -8.50 -8.78
CA LEU A 112 -7.84 -7.57 -7.75
C LEU A 112 -8.88 -6.58 -8.29
N GLY A 113 -9.31 -6.73 -9.55
CA GLY A 113 -10.33 -5.86 -10.16
C GLY A 113 -9.97 -4.37 -10.16
N TRP A 114 -8.70 -4.04 -10.34
CA TRP A 114 -8.22 -2.65 -10.29
C TRP A 114 -8.64 -1.86 -11.53
N SER A 115 -8.99 -0.59 -11.30
CA SER A 115 -9.11 0.39 -12.38
C SER A 115 -7.72 0.80 -12.88
N ALA A 116 -7.67 1.51 -14.02
CA ALA A 116 -6.44 2.16 -14.49
C ALA A 116 -5.81 3.11 -13.44
N ARG A 117 -6.64 3.71 -12.57
CA ARG A 117 -6.13 4.55 -11.47
C ARG A 117 -5.42 3.71 -10.42
N GLY A 118 -5.99 2.56 -10.05
CA GLY A 118 -5.36 1.63 -9.13
C GLY A 118 -4.02 1.13 -9.64
N TYR A 119 -3.96 0.76 -10.93
CA TYR A 119 -2.72 0.39 -11.62
C TYR A 119 -1.66 1.49 -11.52
N HIS A 120 -1.99 2.73 -11.91
CA HIS A 120 -1.05 3.85 -11.87
C HIS A 120 -0.62 4.23 -10.45
N ARG A 121 -1.51 4.14 -9.46
CA ARG A 121 -1.17 4.40 -8.05
C ARG A 121 -0.17 3.38 -7.53
N THR A 122 -0.38 2.10 -7.83
CA THR A 122 0.58 1.03 -7.47
C THR A 122 1.97 1.30 -8.07
N LEU A 123 2.05 1.78 -9.32
CA LEU A 123 3.34 2.17 -9.93
C LEU A 123 4.04 3.31 -9.17
N ARG A 124 3.31 4.35 -8.74
CA ARG A 124 3.88 5.47 -7.96
C ARG A 124 4.40 5.00 -6.60
N VAL A 125 3.67 4.09 -5.96
CA VAL A 125 4.08 3.47 -4.70
C VAL A 125 5.35 2.63 -4.92
N ALA A 126 5.37 1.74 -5.91
CA ALA A 126 6.52 0.91 -6.25
C ALA A 126 7.76 1.76 -6.57
N ARG A 127 7.60 2.86 -7.31
CA ARG A 127 8.68 3.84 -7.57
C ARG A 127 9.23 4.47 -6.29
N SER A 128 8.36 4.77 -5.33
CA SER A 128 8.76 5.34 -4.04
C SER A 128 9.48 4.31 -3.15
N ILE A 129 9.07 3.05 -3.18
CA ILE A 129 9.76 1.94 -2.50
C ILE A 129 11.15 1.74 -3.13
N ALA A 130 11.26 1.75 -4.46
CA ALA A 130 12.55 1.71 -5.14
C ALA A 130 13.45 2.88 -4.76
N ASP A 131 12.90 4.09 -4.67
CA ASP A 131 13.67 5.25 -4.22
C ASP A 131 14.11 5.13 -2.75
N LEU A 132 13.29 4.58 -1.86
CA LEU A 132 13.69 4.30 -0.48
C LEU A 132 14.83 3.27 -0.41
N ALA A 133 14.80 2.26 -1.28
CA ALA A 133 15.85 1.25 -1.41
C ALA A 133 17.11 1.73 -2.16
N GLY A 134 17.11 2.95 -2.70
CA GLY A 134 18.21 3.46 -3.54
C GLY A 134 18.33 2.77 -4.90
N SER A 135 17.29 2.09 -5.36
CA SER A 135 17.27 1.36 -6.63
C SER A 135 16.91 2.26 -7.80
N ALA A 136 17.70 2.21 -8.88
CA ALA A 136 17.41 2.99 -10.09
C ALA A 136 16.14 2.50 -10.81
N ALA A 137 15.94 1.18 -10.91
CA ALA A 137 14.75 0.55 -11.48
C ALA A 137 13.81 0.02 -10.39
N ILE A 138 12.54 -0.19 -10.73
CA ILE A 138 11.60 -0.90 -9.86
C ILE A 138 11.86 -2.40 -10.02
N THR A 139 12.15 -3.08 -8.92
CA THR A 139 12.34 -4.52 -8.89
C THR A 139 11.03 -5.24 -8.57
N LEU A 140 10.94 -6.52 -8.93
CA LEU A 140 9.76 -7.34 -8.64
C LEU A 140 9.40 -7.38 -7.15
N PRO A 141 10.34 -7.50 -6.19
CA PRO A 141 10.03 -7.40 -4.75
C PRO A 141 9.38 -6.08 -4.36
N GLN A 142 9.87 -4.95 -4.87
CA GLN A 142 9.34 -3.62 -4.55
C GLN A 142 7.94 -3.42 -5.15
N LEU A 143 7.70 -3.98 -6.34
CA LEU A 143 6.39 -4.02 -6.96
C LEU A 143 5.41 -4.90 -6.17
N ALA A 144 5.85 -6.07 -5.72
CA ALA A 144 5.05 -6.97 -4.89
C ALA A 144 4.69 -6.32 -3.54
N GLU A 145 5.62 -5.59 -2.92
CA GLU A 145 5.36 -4.81 -1.71
C GLU A 145 4.30 -3.72 -1.96
N ALA A 146 4.43 -2.95 -3.05
CA ALA A 146 3.43 -1.95 -3.42
C ALA A 146 2.03 -2.54 -3.60
N ILE A 147 1.93 -3.73 -4.21
CA ILE A 147 0.67 -4.45 -4.38
C ILE A 147 0.07 -4.88 -3.04
N GLN A 148 0.88 -5.27 -2.05
CA GLN A 148 0.40 -5.68 -0.73
C GLN A 148 -0.31 -4.53 0.00
N TYR A 149 0.16 -3.30 -0.14
CA TYR A 149 -0.48 -2.11 0.42
C TYR A 149 -1.83 -1.74 -0.23
N ARG A 150 -2.36 -2.57 -1.13
CA ARG A 150 -3.65 -2.34 -1.80
C ARG A 150 -4.69 -3.42 -1.49
N ARG A 151 -4.43 -4.32 -0.53
CA ARG A 151 -5.24 -5.55 -0.28
C ARG A 151 -6.09 -5.54 1.00
N VAL A 152 -6.49 -4.39 1.54
CA VAL A 152 -6.95 -4.33 2.95
C VAL A 152 -8.42 -4.63 3.19
N LEU A 153 -9.27 -4.62 2.16
CA LEU A 153 -10.65 -5.07 2.34
C LEU A 153 -10.80 -6.43 1.68
N VAL A 154 -11.52 -7.33 2.36
CA VAL A 154 -11.90 -8.64 1.85
C VAL A 154 -12.75 -8.41 0.60
N GLN A 155 -12.07 -8.30 -0.53
CA GLN A 155 -12.69 -8.50 -1.82
C GLN A 155 -12.89 -10.00 -1.96
N ARG A 156 -14.15 -10.36 -2.22
CA ARG A 156 -14.67 -11.71 -2.40
C ARG A 156 -13.69 -12.67 -3.04
#